data_AF-A0A087BTD1-F1
#
_entry.id   AF-A0A087BTD1-F1
#
_cell.length_a   1.000
_cell.length_b   1.000
_cell.length_c   1.000
_cell.angle_alpha   90.00
_cell.angle_beta   90.00
_cell.angle_gamma   90.00
#
_symmetry.space_group_name_H-M   'P 1'
#
loop_
_entity.id
_entity.type
_entity.pdbx_description
1 polymer ?
#
loop_
_entity_poly.entity_id
_entity_poly.type
_entity_poly.pdbx_seq_one_letter_code
_entity_poly.pdbx_strand_id
1 'polypeptide(L)'
;MMAMTGYIPTMEQVDELHRRISPSDAAYDLIHTHCVIVASIARSLARRQNALFMRRCTLPGNAPERGGSLAEACAPATEGGRVVPVPPTDGVTGGTIPPFYLDERMVVIGGLLHDIGTYRVLAHNGSDGEPLSFDGPRYILHGLLGYEYLIDQGVDESIAQFARNHTGVGLTREQVVSQNLPLPPDNYSPMNLEQEVVMVADKYHSKSIPPRFLTAEAYARKAARYGEDNRKAWMDLVRKYGVPDVDSLARHYGMAVSR
;
A
#
# COMPACT_ATOMS: atom_id res chain seq x y z
N MET A 1 -20.67 24.05 -10.40
CA MET A 1 -20.19 22.90 -11.20
C MET A 1 -20.85 21.67 -10.63
N MET A 2 -21.63 20.95 -11.43
CA MET A 2 -22.24 19.68 -10.98
C MET A 2 -21.08 18.71 -10.72
N ALA A 3 -21.04 18.12 -9.52
CA ALA A 3 -20.11 17.04 -9.23
C ALA A 3 -20.36 15.93 -10.27
N MET A 4 -19.42 15.73 -11.18
CA MET A 4 -19.39 14.52 -11.99
C MET A 4 -19.09 13.40 -11.00
N THR A 5 -20.12 12.73 -10.50
CA THR A 5 -19.94 11.52 -9.69
C THR A 5 -19.29 10.50 -10.63
N GLY A 6 -18.00 10.25 -10.45
CA GLY A 6 -17.32 9.22 -11.23
C GLY A 6 -17.86 7.83 -10.87
N TYR A 7 -17.45 6.82 -11.62
CA TYR A 7 -17.82 5.44 -11.30
C TYR A 7 -16.73 4.73 -10.50
N ILE A 8 -17.15 3.80 -9.65
CA ILE A 8 -16.24 2.86 -8.99
C ILE A 8 -16.08 1.65 -9.93
N PRO A 9 -14.87 1.36 -10.44
CA PRO A 9 -14.67 0.33 -11.45
C PRO A 9 -14.90 -1.08 -10.91
N THR A 10 -15.41 -1.97 -11.78
CA THR A 10 -15.39 -3.42 -11.56
C THR A 10 -13.98 -3.98 -11.79
N MET A 11 -13.73 -5.23 -11.41
CA MET A 11 -12.43 -5.89 -11.66
C MET A 11 -12.10 -5.97 -13.16
N GLU A 12 -13.12 -6.17 -14.01
CA GLU A 12 -12.97 -6.18 -15.47
C GLU A 12 -12.61 -4.78 -16.01
N GLN A 13 -13.26 -3.73 -15.51
CA GLN A 13 -12.94 -2.35 -15.88
C GLN A 13 -11.54 -1.94 -15.40
N VAL A 14 -11.09 -2.43 -14.24
CA VAL A 14 -9.71 -2.24 -13.77
C VAL A 14 -8.71 -2.84 -14.77
N ASP A 15 -8.94 -4.08 -15.21
CA ASP A 15 -8.09 -4.72 -16.23
C ASP A 15 -8.07 -3.90 -17.54
N GLU A 16 -9.25 -3.45 -17.99
CA GLU A 16 -9.39 -2.64 -19.19
C GLU A 16 -8.61 -1.32 -19.08
N LEU A 17 -8.67 -0.63 -17.94
CA LEU A 17 -7.92 0.59 -17.68
C LEU A 17 -6.41 0.35 -17.82
N HIS A 18 -5.89 -0.75 -17.23
CA HIS A 18 -4.48 -1.12 -17.36
C HIS A 18 -4.09 -1.43 -18.81
N ARG A 19 -4.91 -2.21 -19.53
CA ARG A 19 -4.63 -2.55 -20.94
C ARG A 19 -4.65 -1.31 -21.84
N ARG A 20 -5.59 -0.39 -21.62
CA ARG A 20 -5.77 0.81 -22.44
C ARG A 20 -4.59 1.78 -22.33
N ILE A 21 -4.02 1.93 -21.14
CA ILE A 21 -2.87 2.83 -20.91
C ILE A 21 -1.52 2.17 -21.18
N SER A 22 -1.44 0.83 -21.12
CA SER A 22 -0.16 0.14 -21.24
C SER A 22 0.46 0.32 -22.64
N PRO A 23 1.74 0.69 -22.73
CA PRO A 23 2.42 0.85 -24.02
C PRO A 23 2.90 -0.47 -24.63
N SER A 24 2.90 -1.57 -23.87
CA SER A 24 3.33 -2.90 -24.32
C SER A 24 2.79 -4.00 -23.41
N ASP A 25 2.82 -5.25 -23.86
CA ASP A 25 2.45 -6.39 -23.03
C ASP A 25 3.43 -6.59 -21.88
N ALA A 26 4.74 -6.39 -22.12
CA ALA A 26 5.76 -6.50 -21.08
C ALA A 26 5.53 -5.48 -19.94
N ALA A 27 5.21 -4.23 -20.29
CA ALA A 27 4.88 -3.21 -19.30
C ALA A 27 3.61 -3.58 -18.54
N TYR A 28 2.57 -4.02 -19.26
CA TYR A 28 1.31 -4.48 -18.67
C TYR A 28 1.59 -5.58 -17.65
N ASP A 29 2.28 -6.65 -18.04
CA ASP A 29 2.56 -7.80 -17.20
C ASP A 29 3.31 -7.42 -15.93
N LEU A 30 4.35 -6.57 -16.02
CA LEU A 30 5.13 -6.16 -14.86
C LEU A 30 4.32 -5.32 -13.87
N ILE A 31 3.67 -4.26 -14.37
CA ILE A 31 2.99 -3.27 -13.52
C ILE A 31 1.68 -3.83 -12.98
N HIS A 32 0.87 -4.49 -13.82
CA HIS A 32 -0.38 -5.10 -13.39
C HIS A 32 -0.13 -6.25 -12.40
N THR A 33 0.88 -7.10 -12.61
CA THR A 33 1.25 -8.14 -11.62
C THR A 33 1.64 -7.53 -10.28
N HIS A 34 2.40 -6.43 -10.29
CA HIS A 34 2.71 -5.70 -9.06
C HIS A 34 1.44 -5.20 -8.36
N CYS A 35 0.51 -4.57 -9.10
CA CYS A 35 -0.77 -4.13 -8.57
C CYS A 35 -1.61 -5.28 -7.97
N VAL A 36 -1.66 -6.44 -8.62
CA VAL A 36 -2.36 -7.64 -8.12
C VAL A 36 -1.74 -8.14 -6.81
N ILE A 37 -0.41 -8.20 -6.73
CA ILE A 37 0.31 -8.57 -5.50
C ILE A 37 -0.02 -7.58 -4.37
N VAL A 38 0.06 -6.27 -4.64
CA VAL A 38 -0.23 -5.23 -3.65
C VAL A 38 -1.68 -5.28 -3.19
N ALA A 39 -2.64 -5.45 -4.09
CA ALA A 39 -4.05 -5.62 -3.74
C ALA A 39 -4.29 -6.85 -2.85
N SER A 40 -3.57 -7.96 -3.09
CA SER A 40 -3.64 -9.15 -2.25
C SER A 40 -3.10 -8.88 -0.84
N ILE A 41 -1.93 -8.26 -0.71
CA ILE A 41 -1.35 -7.89 0.60
C ILE A 41 -2.26 -6.91 1.34
N ALA A 42 -2.76 -5.89 0.64
CA ALA A 42 -3.65 -4.87 1.18
C ALA A 42 -4.94 -5.49 1.74
N ARG A 43 -5.54 -6.44 1.02
CA ARG A 43 -6.70 -7.20 1.50
C ARG A 43 -6.39 -7.97 2.78
N SER A 44 -5.24 -8.64 2.86
CA SER A 44 -4.84 -9.37 4.06
C SER A 44 -4.61 -8.45 5.26
N LEU A 45 -4.00 -7.28 5.05
CA LEU A 45 -3.87 -6.24 6.08
C LEU A 45 -5.24 -5.71 6.54
N ALA A 46 -6.16 -5.42 5.60
CA ALA A 46 -7.51 -4.97 5.93
C ALA A 46 -8.30 -6.02 6.73
N ARG A 47 -8.24 -7.29 6.31
CA ARG A 47 -8.85 -8.42 7.05
C ARG A 47 -8.27 -8.58 8.45
N ARG A 48 -6.97 -8.36 8.62
CA ARG A 48 -6.34 -8.35 9.94
C ARG A 48 -6.92 -7.24 10.82
N GLN A 49 -7.00 -6.02 10.31
CA GLN A 49 -7.58 -4.88 11.02
C GLN A 49 -9.04 -5.14 11.39
N ASN A 50 -9.82 -5.68 10.46
CA ASN A 50 -11.22 -6.05 10.66
C ASN A 50 -11.39 -7.16 11.72
N ALA A 51 -10.53 -8.18 11.73
CA ALA A 51 -10.54 -9.22 12.76
C ALA A 51 -10.23 -8.66 14.15
N LEU A 52 -9.25 -7.74 14.26
CA LEU A 52 -8.93 -7.05 15.50
C LEU A 52 -10.10 -6.18 15.99
N PHE A 53 -10.75 -5.45 15.07
CA PHE A 53 -11.95 -4.67 15.35
C PHE A 53 -13.09 -5.52 15.90
N MET A 54 -13.40 -6.64 15.23
CA MET A 54 -14.48 -7.55 15.64
C MET A 54 -14.19 -8.20 17.00
N ARG A 55 -12.92 -8.52 17.29
CA ARG A 55 -12.51 -9.00 18.62
C ARG A 55 -12.78 -7.94 19.69
N ARG A 56 -12.48 -6.66 19.45
CA ARG A 56 -12.80 -5.57 20.41
C ARG A 56 -14.28 -5.55 20.78
N CYS A 57 -15.16 -5.74 19.80
CA CYS A 57 -16.60 -5.75 20.00
C CYS A 57 -17.09 -6.90 20.90
N THR A 58 -16.31 -7.97 21.03
CA THR A 58 -16.64 -9.13 21.89
C THR A 58 -15.93 -9.11 23.25
N LEU A 59 -15.02 -8.17 23.49
CA LEU A 59 -14.30 -8.04 24.76
C LEU A 59 -15.13 -7.28 25.83
N PRO A 60 -15.00 -7.64 27.12
CA PRO A 60 -15.55 -6.86 28.24
C PRO A 60 -15.08 -5.40 28.24
N GLY A 61 -15.88 -4.50 28.83
CA GLY A 61 -15.62 -3.06 28.88
C GLY A 61 -14.27 -2.65 29.48
N ASN A 62 -13.77 -3.45 30.41
CA ASN A 62 -12.53 -3.26 31.16
C ASN A 62 -11.34 -4.06 30.60
N ALA A 63 -11.49 -4.70 29.44
CA ALA A 63 -10.43 -5.50 28.86
C ALA A 63 -9.23 -4.60 28.50
N PRO A 64 -8.02 -4.88 28.99
CA PRO A 64 -6.83 -4.06 28.73
C PRO A 64 -6.51 -3.95 27.23
N GLU A 65 -6.94 -4.93 26.42
CA GLU A 65 -6.77 -4.90 24.98
C GLU A 65 -7.62 -3.82 24.27
N ARG A 66 -8.59 -3.19 24.95
CA ARG A 66 -9.36 -2.05 24.40
C ARG A 66 -8.55 -0.75 24.34
N GLY A 67 -7.48 -0.61 25.13
CA GLY A 67 -6.73 0.64 25.33
C GLY A 67 -5.67 0.97 24.26
N GLY A 68 -5.37 0.07 23.34
CA GLY A 68 -4.44 0.31 22.23
C GLY A 68 -3.10 -0.40 22.39
N SER A 69 -2.57 -0.86 21.25
CA SER A 69 -1.33 -1.64 21.07
C SER A 69 -1.32 -3.06 21.67
N LEU A 70 -1.54 -4.06 20.82
CA LEU A 70 -1.20 -5.46 21.15
C LEU A 70 0.32 -5.64 21.41
N ALA A 71 1.16 -4.67 21.03
CA ALA A 71 2.61 -4.71 21.22
C ALA A 71 3.04 -4.33 22.65
N GLU A 72 2.25 -3.55 23.40
CA GLU A 72 2.52 -3.28 24.82
C GLU A 72 2.14 -4.47 25.72
N ALA A 73 1.38 -5.42 25.18
CA ALA A 73 1.01 -6.66 25.84
C ALA A 73 2.12 -7.75 25.79
N CYS A 74 3.29 -7.43 25.22
CA CYS A 74 4.47 -8.30 25.16
C CYS A 74 5.49 -8.04 26.29
N ALA A 75 5.23 -7.12 27.22
CA ALA A 75 6.00 -7.05 28.47
C ALA A 75 5.66 -8.28 29.33
N PRO A 76 6.64 -8.92 30.02
CA PRO A 76 6.34 -10.03 30.91
C PRO A 76 5.45 -9.52 32.05
N ALA A 77 4.16 -9.86 31.99
CA ALA A 77 3.24 -9.58 33.06
C ALA A 77 3.68 -10.37 34.31
N THR A 78 4.05 -9.64 35.36
CA THR A 78 4.04 -10.15 36.71
C THR A 78 2.63 -10.65 37.03
N GLU A 79 2.54 -11.96 37.23
CA GLU A 79 1.46 -12.75 37.83
C GLU A 79 -0.01 -12.35 37.51
N GLY A 80 -0.65 -13.14 36.63
CA GLY A 80 -2.11 -13.37 36.69
C GLY A 80 -2.92 -13.12 35.41
N GLY A 81 -2.41 -12.36 34.44
CA GLY A 81 -3.12 -12.04 33.20
C GLY A 81 -2.43 -12.62 31.98
N ARG A 82 -2.76 -13.85 31.58
CA ARG A 82 -2.22 -14.46 30.36
C ARG A 82 -2.80 -13.74 29.14
N VAL A 83 -2.09 -12.76 28.58
CA VAL A 83 -2.45 -12.16 27.29
C VAL A 83 -2.36 -13.28 26.25
N VAL A 84 -3.50 -13.70 25.72
CA VAL A 84 -3.53 -14.71 24.66
C VAL A 84 -3.10 -14.01 23.37
N PRO A 85 -1.97 -14.39 22.75
CA PRO A 85 -1.55 -13.76 21.50
C PRO A 85 -2.63 -14.00 20.45
N VAL A 86 -3.09 -12.92 19.80
CA VAL A 86 -4.11 -13.02 18.75
C VAL A 86 -3.49 -13.74 17.55
N PRO A 87 -4.03 -14.91 17.14
CA PRO A 87 -3.47 -15.69 16.06
C PRO A 87 -3.40 -14.87 14.76
N PRO A 88 -2.48 -15.21 13.83
CA PRO A 88 -2.42 -14.56 12.54
C PRO A 88 -3.77 -14.60 11.81
N THR A 89 -4.07 -13.58 11.02
CA THR A 89 -5.26 -13.54 10.15
C THR A 89 -4.79 -13.31 8.73
N ASP A 90 -5.16 -14.21 7.82
CA ASP A 90 -4.80 -14.11 6.39
C ASP A 90 -3.28 -13.90 6.16
N GLY A 91 -2.44 -14.59 6.94
CA GLY A 91 -0.98 -14.47 6.86
C GLY A 91 -0.39 -13.18 7.46
N VAL A 92 -1.17 -12.38 8.19
CA VAL A 92 -0.71 -11.15 8.86
C VAL A 92 -0.69 -11.31 10.38
N THR A 93 0.40 -10.87 11.00
CA THR A 93 0.61 -10.85 12.46
C THR A 93 0.69 -9.43 13.01
N GLY A 94 0.48 -9.26 14.33
CA GLY A 94 0.56 -7.94 14.97
C GLY A 94 -0.64 -7.03 14.66
N GLY A 95 -0.40 -5.72 14.60
CA GLY A 95 -1.41 -4.70 14.36
C GLY A 95 -2.07 -4.15 15.63
N THR A 96 -2.64 -2.95 15.50
CA THR A 96 -3.47 -2.30 16.51
C THR A 96 -4.92 -2.32 16.08
N ILE A 97 -5.85 -2.27 17.03
CA ILE A 97 -7.29 -2.25 16.71
C ILE A 97 -7.62 -0.94 16.00
N PRO A 98 -8.25 -0.97 14.81
CA PRO A 98 -8.62 0.26 14.10
C PRO A 98 -9.82 0.95 14.79
N PRO A 99 -10.02 2.25 14.55
CA PRO A 99 -11.17 2.99 15.10
C PRO A 99 -12.51 2.50 14.53
N PHE A 100 -12.53 2.05 13.27
CA PHE A 100 -13.69 1.55 12.53
C PHE A 100 -13.30 0.37 11.61
N TYR A 101 -14.32 -0.30 11.07
CA TYR A 101 -14.16 -1.39 10.11
C TYR A 101 -13.73 -0.84 8.73
N LEU A 102 -12.79 -1.51 8.06
CA LEU A 102 -12.26 -1.08 6.76
C LEU A 102 -13.04 -1.72 5.61
N ASP A 103 -13.25 -0.96 4.53
CA ASP A 103 -13.86 -1.46 3.29
C ASP A 103 -12.84 -2.27 2.46
N GLU A 104 -12.93 -3.60 2.55
CA GLU A 104 -12.06 -4.52 1.80
C GLU A 104 -12.17 -4.35 0.28
N ARG A 105 -13.35 -4.00 -0.26
CA ARG A 105 -13.53 -3.82 -1.70
C ARG A 105 -12.81 -2.57 -2.17
N MET A 106 -12.91 -1.47 -1.41
CA MET A 106 -12.21 -0.23 -1.72
C MET A 106 -10.69 -0.42 -1.67
N VAL A 107 -10.18 -1.13 -0.66
CA VAL A 107 -8.75 -1.48 -0.55
C VAL A 107 -8.27 -2.31 -1.74
N VAL A 108 -9.05 -3.29 -2.20
CA VAL A 108 -8.68 -4.12 -3.35
C VAL A 108 -8.66 -3.30 -4.64
N ILE A 109 -9.70 -2.51 -4.93
CA ILE A 109 -9.75 -1.66 -6.13
C ILE A 109 -8.60 -0.64 -6.10
N GLY A 110 -8.40 0.02 -4.96
CA GLY A 110 -7.32 0.97 -4.76
C GLY A 110 -5.95 0.35 -4.97
N GLY A 111 -5.70 -0.84 -4.41
CA GLY A 111 -4.47 -1.59 -4.60
C GLY A 111 -4.23 -2.01 -6.06
N LEU A 112 -5.29 -2.32 -6.82
CA LEU A 112 -5.15 -2.64 -8.23
C LEU A 112 -4.79 -1.42 -9.08
N LEU A 113 -5.26 -0.22 -8.71
CA LEU A 113 -5.08 1.00 -9.51
C LEU A 113 -3.97 1.94 -9.01
N HIS A 114 -3.40 1.71 -7.82
CA HIS A 114 -2.49 2.66 -7.18
C HIS A 114 -1.29 3.04 -8.07
N ASP A 115 -0.75 2.09 -8.80
CA ASP A 115 0.47 2.29 -9.59
C ASP A 115 0.21 2.45 -11.10
N ILE A 116 -1.06 2.65 -11.50
CA ILE A 116 -1.43 2.73 -12.92
C ILE A 116 -0.70 3.85 -13.68
N GLY A 117 -0.30 4.93 -13.00
CA GLY A 117 0.45 6.01 -13.65
C GLY A 117 1.88 5.63 -14.03
N THR A 118 2.40 4.47 -13.58
CA THR A 118 3.76 4.02 -13.88
C THR A 118 3.98 3.82 -15.38
N TYR A 119 2.93 3.44 -16.13
CA TYR A 119 2.99 3.33 -17.59
C TYR A 119 3.41 4.63 -18.29
N ARG A 120 3.17 5.79 -17.67
CA ARG A 120 3.51 7.12 -18.22
C ARG A 120 4.92 7.60 -17.86
N VAL A 121 5.67 6.86 -17.04
CA VAL A 121 7.02 7.22 -16.58
C VAL A 121 8.06 6.12 -16.84
N LEU A 122 7.77 5.25 -17.81
CA LEU A 122 8.75 4.29 -18.31
C LEU A 122 9.79 5.02 -19.17
N ALA A 123 11.07 4.78 -18.89
CA ALA A 123 12.16 5.22 -19.75
C ALA A 123 12.31 4.29 -20.97
N HIS A 124 12.04 3.00 -20.76
CA HIS A 124 11.97 2.00 -21.82
C HIS A 124 10.84 1.02 -21.52
N ASN A 125 10.01 0.71 -22.52
CA ASN A 125 8.75 -0.02 -22.37
C ASN A 125 8.83 -1.50 -22.75
N GLY A 126 9.99 -2.00 -23.15
CA GLY A 126 10.20 -3.42 -23.51
C GLY A 126 9.52 -3.88 -24.81
N SER A 127 9.00 -2.99 -25.66
CA SER A 127 8.32 -3.39 -26.89
C SER A 127 9.27 -3.94 -27.98
N ASP A 128 10.56 -3.64 -27.88
CA ASP A 128 11.64 -4.11 -28.76
C ASP A 128 12.38 -5.34 -28.20
N GLY A 129 11.94 -5.88 -27.06
CA GLY A 129 12.57 -7.00 -26.36
C GLY A 129 13.69 -6.63 -25.38
N GLU A 130 14.06 -5.35 -25.27
CA GLU A 130 15.00 -4.87 -24.25
C GLU A 130 14.33 -4.78 -22.86
N PRO A 131 15.10 -4.80 -21.76
CA PRO A 131 14.53 -4.73 -20.41
C PRO A 131 13.78 -3.43 -20.14
N LEU A 132 12.61 -3.55 -19.49
CA LEU A 132 11.87 -2.40 -18.95
C LEU A 132 12.77 -1.56 -18.05
N SER A 133 12.68 -0.24 -18.17
CA SER A 133 13.36 0.67 -17.26
C SER A 133 12.47 1.85 -16.90
N PHE A 134 12.68 2.36 -15.69
CA PHE A 134 11.89 3.44 -15.12
C PHE A 134 12.68 4.74 -15.19
N ASP A 135 12.00 5.85 -15.48
CA ASP A 135 12.62 7.18 -15.40
C ASP A 135 12.78 7.55 -13.93
N GLY A 136 13.94 7.26 -13.34
CA GLY A 136 14.20 7.47 -11.91
C GLY A 136 13.86 8.90 -11.41
N PRO A 137 14.39 9.96 -12.04
CA PRO A 137 14.08 11.34 -11.66
C PRO A 137 12.59 11.70 -11.73
N ARG A 138 11.87 11.18 -12.74
CA ARG A 138 10.45 11.48 -12.94
C ARG A 138 9.52 10.45 -12.30
N TYR A 139 10.04 9.36 -11.75
CA TYR A 139 9.23 8.23 -11.26
C TYR A 139 8.19 8.70 -10.26
N ILE A 140 8.52 9.65 -9.38
CA ILE A 140 7.62 10.23 -8.38
C ILE A 140 6.31 10.78 -8.99
N LEU A 141 6.31 11.17 -10.27
CA LEU A 141 5.13 11.68 -10.97
C LEU A 141 4.07 10.61 -11.24
N HIS A 142 4.39 9.31 -11.17
CA HIS A 142 3.44 8.23 -11.47
C HIS A 142 2.15 8.35 -10.65
N GLY A 143 2.23 8.74 -9.37
CA GLY A 143 1.03 8.90 -8.55
C GLY A 143 0.08 9.97 -9.08
N LEU A 144 0.62 11.15 -9.45
CA LEU A 144 -0.17 12.25 -10.00
C LEU A 144 -0.68 11.94 -11.41
N LEU A 145 0.18 11.39 -12.27
CA LEU A 145 -0.20 11.03 -13.64
C LEU A 145 -1.24 9.89 -13.69
N GLY A 146 -1.19 8.97 -12.73
CA GLY A 146 -2.19 7.92 -12.54
C GLY A 146 -3.52 8.49 -12.06
N TYR A 147 -3.48 9.41 -11.09
CA TYR A 147 -4.67 10.15 -10.65
C TYR A 147 -5.35 10.89 -11.82
N GLU A 148 -4.60 11.69 -12.57
CA GLU A 148 -5.13 12.44 -13.73
C GLU A 148 -5.74 11.50 -14.77
N TYR A 149 -5.05 10.40 -15.10
CA TYR A 149 -5.57 9.40 -16.02
C TYR A 149 -6.92 8.83 -15.55
N LEU A 150 -7.03 8.44 -14.28
CA LEU A 150 -8.26 7.86 -13.73
C LEU A 150 -9.42 8.86 -13.78
N ILE A 151 -9.16 10.13 -13.43
CA ILE A 151 -10.16 11.20 -13.55
C ILE A 151 -10.60 11.39 -15.01
N ASP A 152 -9.66 11.41 -15.96
CA ASP A 152 -9.97 11.52 -17.39
C ASP A 152 -10.79 10.33 -17.91
N GLN A 153 -10.61 9.14 -17.32
CA GLN A 153 -11.42 7.96 -17.63
C GLN A 153 -12.78 7.94 -16.92
N GLY A 154 -13.12 8.96 -16.14
CA GLY A 154 -14.39 9.08 -15.41
C GLY A 154 -14.46 8.26 -14.12
N VAL A 155 -13.33 7.73 -13.64
CA VAL A 155 -13.26 7.01 -12.37
C VAL A 155 -13.49 7.98 -11.22
N ASP A 156 -14.22 7.52 -10.20
CA ASP A 156 -14.51 8.33 -9.02
C ASP A 156 -13.23 8.76 -8.29
N GLU A 157 -13.21 10.01 -7.82
CA GLU A 157 -12.04 10.60 -7.16
C GLU A 157 -11.64 9.81 -5.91
N SER A 158 -12.59 9.20 -5.20
CA SER A 158 -12.31 8.35 -4.04
C SER A 158 -11.43 7.14 -4.37
N ILE A 159 -11.46 6.68 -5.62
CA ILE A 159 -10.60 5.62 -6.15
C ILE A 159 -9.32 6.22 -6.76
N ALA A 160 -9.43 7.31 -7.52
CA ALA A 160 -8.27 7.94 -8.15
C ALA A 160 -7.21 8.40 -7.14
N GLN A 161 -7.63 8.85 -5.95
CA GLN A 161 -6.73 9.28 -4.89
C GLN A 161 -5.80 8.18 -4.35
N PHE A 162 -6.12 6.88 -4.54
CA PHE A 162 -5.17 5.80 -4.23
C PHE A 162 -3.91 5.91 -5.08
N ALA A 163 -4.04 6.29 -6.36
CA ALA A 163 -2.87 6.54 -7.19
C ALA A 163 -2.10 7.77 -6.69
N ARG A 164 -2.81 8.85 -6.37
CA ARG A 164 -2.19 10.11 -5.92
C ARG A 164 -1.38 9.99 -4.62
N ASN A 165 -1.89 9.22 -3.65
CA ASN A 165 -1.50 9.35 -2.24
C ASN A 165 -0.77 8.12 -1.65
N HIS A 166 -0.24 7.22 -2.47
CA HIS A 166 0.39 5.98 -1.98
C HIS A 166 1.93 6.04 -1.88
N THR A 167 2.56 7.15 -2.27
CA THR A 167 4.03 7.20 -2.36
C THR A 167 4.69 7.36 -1.00
N GLY A 168 5.76 6.59 -0.77
CA GLY A 168 6.52 6.65 0.48
C GLY A 168 5.69 6.29 1.70
N VAL A 169 5.84 7.04 2.78
CA VAL A 169 5.05 6.88 4.01
C VAL A 169 3.99 7.99 4.17
N GLY A 170 3.58 8.58 3.05
CA GLY A 170 2.80 9.80 2.97
C GLY A 170 3.73 10.98 2.70
N LEU A 171 3.58 11.61 1.54
CA LEU A 171 4.46 12.70 1.10
C LEU A 171 3.83 14.04 1.43
N THR A 172 4.44 14.82 2.32
CA THR A 172 3.91 16.13 2.73
C THR A 172 4.30 17.24 1.75
N ARG A 173 3.57 18.35 1.79
CA ARG A 173 3.88 19.56 1.02
C ARG A 173 5.28 20.08 1.33
N GLU A 174 5.68 20.06 2.60
CA GLU A 174 6.99 20.50 3.06
C GLU A 174 8.10 19.60 2.49
N GLN A 175 7.88 18.30 2.41
CA GLN A 175 8.81 17.36 1.77
C GLN A 175 8.92 17.63 0.27
N VAL A 176 7.80 17.89 -0.42
CA VAL A 176 7.80 18.26 -1.86
C VAL A 176 8.66 19.50 -2.11
N VAL A 177 8.47 20.56 -1.32
CA VAL A 177 9.22 21.82 -1.46
C VAL A 177 10.69 21.65 -1.07
N SER A 178 10.95 21.08 0.11
CA SER A 178 12.32 20.99 0.66
C SER A 178 13.23 20.03 -0.11
N GLN A 179 12.68 18.97 -0.69
CA GLN A 179 13.41 18.02 -1.52
C GLN A 179 13.42 18.42 -3.01
N ASN A 180 12.80 19.55 -3.37
CA ASN A 180 12.66 20.03 -4.73
C ASN A 180 12.11 18.94 -5.68
N LEU A 181 11.07 18.22 -5.23
CA LEU A 181 10.47 17.16 -6.02
C LEU A 181 9.76 17.78 -7.25
N PRO A 182 9.74 17.09 -8.41
CA PRO A 182 9.05 17.55 -9.61
C PRO A 182 7.52 17.43 -9.50
N LEU A 183 6.94 17.74 -8.34
CA LEU A 183 5.50 17.71 -8.07
C LEU A 183 5.03 19.14 -7.73
N PRO A 184 3.78 19.50 -8.09
CA PRO A 184 3.14 20.68 -7.54
C PRO A 184 3.18 20.65 -5.99
N PRO A 185 3.51 21.76 -5.31
CA PRO A 185 3.52 21.81 -3.85
C PRO A 185 2.14 21.53 -3.22
N ASP A 186 1.95 20.31 -2.75
CA ASP A 186 0.70 19.85 -2.13
C ASP A 186 0.96 18.67 -1.20
N ASN A 187 -0.05 18.26 -0.41
CA ASN A 187 0.00 17.06 0.42
C ASN A 187 -0.49 15.85 -0.38
N TYR A 188 0.35 14.82 -0.48
CA TYR A 188 0.11 13.55 -1.17
C TYR A 188 0.09 12.38 -0.18
N SER A 189 -0.42 12.63 1.02
CA SER A 189 -0.58 11.63 2.08
C SER A 189 -1.96 10.95 2.01
N PRO A 190 -2.09 9.69 2.47
CA PRO A 190 -3.38 9.01 2.54
C PRO A 190 -4.45 9.84 3.27
N MET A 191 -5.65 9.87 2.71
CA MET A 191 -6.77 10.65 3.27
C MET A 191 -7.71 9.81 4.15
N ASN A 192 -7.56 8.49 4.13
CA ASN A 192 -8.33 7.53 4.91
C ASN A 192 -7.50 6.26 5.21
N LEU A 193 -8.04 5.36 6.03
CA LEU A 193 -7.34 4.15 6.44
C LEU A 193 -7.14 3.17 5.28
N GLU A 194 -8.07 3.14 4.33
CA GLU A 194 -8.00 2.27 3.16
C GLU A 194 -6.82 2.65 2.24
N GLN A 195 -6.64 3.94 1.95
CA GLN A 195 -5.47 4.47 1.23
C GLN A 195 -4.17 4.17 1.99
N GLU A 196 -4.18 4.30 3.32
CA GLU A 196 -2.99 4.03 4.13
C GLU A 196 -2.64 2.53 4.13
N VAL A 197 -3.64 1.63 4.13
CA VAL A 197 -3.42 0.18 3.95
C VAL A 197 -2.76 -0.13 2.61
N VAL A 198 -3.26 0.46 1.51
CA VAL A 198 -2.68 0.24 0.17
C VAL A 198 -1.26 0.81 0.10
N MET A 199 -1.04 2.00 0.65
CA MET A 199 0.29 2.61 0.75
C MET A 199 1.28 1.70 1.48
N VAL A 200 0.85 1.10 2.60
CA VAL A 200 1.67 0.15 3.39
C VAL A 200 1.91 -1.14 2.62
N ALA A 201 0.89 -1.71 2.00
CA ALA A 201 0.98 -2.94 1.22
C ALA A 201 1.99 -2.83 0.07
N ASP A 202 2.00 -1.70 -0.64
CA ASP A 202 2.95 -1.41 -1.72
C ASP A 202 4.41 -1.56 -1.26
N LYS A 203 4.72 -1.28 0.00
CA LYS A 203 6.11 -1.28 0.48
C LYS A 203 6.71 -2.66 0.66
N TYR A 204 5.88 -3.70 0.64
CA TYR A 204 6.31 -5.09 0.74
C TYR A 204 6.64 -5.73 -0.61
N HIS A 205 6.45 -5.03 -1.74
CA HIS A 205 6.76 -5.56 -3.06
C HIS A 205 7.44 -4.50 -3.95
N SER A 206 8.40 -4.91 -4.77
CA SER A 206 9.06 -4.04 -5.73
C SER A 206 9.02 -4.64 -7.13
N LYS A 207 8.54 -3.83 -8.07
CA LYS A 207 8.58 -4.06 -9.51
C LYS A 207 9.98 -3.83 -10.14
N SER A 208 11.05 -3.95 -9.35
CA SER A 208 12.42 -4.01 -9.89
C SER A 208 12.54 -5.18 -10.85
N ILE A 209 13.61 -5.25 -11.63
CA ILE A 209 13.86 -6.38 -12.53
C ILE A 209 15.12 -7.12 -12.03
N PRO A 210 14.99 -8.38 -11.56
CA PRO A 210 13.74 -9.13 -11.34
C PRO A 210 12.89 -8.59 -10.16
N PRO A 211 11.56 -8.83 -10.16
CA PRO A 211 10.66 -8.43 -9.06
C PRO A 211 10.98 -9.17 -7.76
N ARG A 212 10.69 -8.53 -6.63
CA ARG A 212 11.01 -9.08 -5.31
C ARG A 212 10.09 -8.55 -4.22
N PHE A 213 9.95 -9.34 -3.17
CA PHE A 213 9.34 -8.90 -1.92
C PHE A 213 10.36 -8.20 -1.02
N LEU A 214 9.89 -7.38 -0.10
CA LEU A 214 10.70 -6.71 0.91
C LEU A 214 10.17 -7.06 2.29
N THR A 215 11.05 -7.27 3.27
CA THR A 215 10.61 -7.27 4.68
C THR A 215 10.37 -5.84 5.17
N ALA A 216 9.72 -5.71 6.33
CA ALA A 216 9.54 -4.41 6.99
C ALA A 216 10.89 -3.73 7.26
N GLU A 217 11.92 -4.48 7.67
CA GLU A 217 13.26 -3.95 7.90
C GLU A 217 13.95 -3.50 6.62
N ALA A 218 13.79 -4.27 5.53
CA ALA A 218 14.33 -3.90 4.22
C ALA A 218 13.76 -2.56 3.75
N TYR A 219 12.44 -2.38 3.88
CA TYR A 219 11.83 -1.10 3.54
C TYR A 219 12.21 0.02 4.52
N ALA A 220 12.37 -0.27 5.82
CA ALA A 220 12.82 0.70 6.81
C ALA A 220 14.17 1.33 6.41
N ARG A 221 15.13 0.51 5.93
CA ARG A 221 16.42 1.00 5.43
C ARG A 221 16.29 1.81 4.14
N LYS A 222 15.29 1.51 3.29
CA LYS A 222 14.98 2.31 2.11
C LYS A 222 14.38 3.67 2.49
N ALA A 223 13.43 3.68 3.42
CA ALA A 223 12.78 4.90 3.93
C ALA A 223 13.80 5.86 4.59
N ALA A 224 14.75 5.33 5.36
CA ALA A 224 15.80 6.12 6.02
C ALA A 224 16.66 6.96 5.05
N ARG A 225 16.78 6.55 3.77
CA ARG A 225 17.51 7.33 2.74
C ARG A 225 16.85 8.67 2.44
N TYR A 226 15.57 8.82 2.77
CA TYR A 226 14.77 10.02 2.59
C TYR A 226 14.50 10.74 3.93
N GLY A 227 15.23 10.38 4.99
CA GLY A 227 15.10 10.96 6.33
C GLY A 227 14.78 9.92 7.39
N GLU A 228 15.33 10.11 8.59
CA GLU A 228 15.11 9.21 9.73
C GLU A 228 13.65 9.22 10.20
N ASP A 229 12.95 10.35 10.04
CA ASP A 229 11.52 10.45 10.32
C ASP A 229 10.69 9.52 9.44
N ASN A 230 11.09 9.29 8.17
CA ASN A 230 10.41 8.34 7.30
C ASN A 230 10.60 6.90 7.77
N ARG A 231 11.77 6.57 8.32
CA ARG A 231 12.00 5.25 8.94
C ARG A 231 11.10 5.06 10.16
N LYS A 232 11.01 6.07 11.02
CA LYS A 232 10.14 6.05 12.21
C LYS A 232 8.68 5.90 11.83
N ALA A 233 8.19 6.74 10.91
CA ALA A 233 6.82 6.68 10.40
C ALA A 233 6.49 5.31 9.79
N TRP A 234 7.42 4.73 9.02
CA TRP A 234 7.25 3.36 8.52
C TRP A 234 7.09 2.33 9.64
N MET A 235 7.95 2.35 10.66
CA MET A 235 7.84 1.40 11.78
C MET A 235 6.56 1.60 12.59
N ASP A 236 6.05 2.83 12.68
CA ASP A 236 4.77 3.11 13.30
C ASP A 236 3.60 2.53 12.48
N LEU A 237 3.66 2.63 11.14
CA LEU A 237 2.70 1.98 10.24
C LEU A 237 2.75 0.44 10.35
N VAL A 238 3.95 -0.14 10.42
CA VAL A 238 4.13 -1.59 10.63
C VAL A 238 3.51 -2.03 11.95
N ARG A 239 3.70 -1.26 13.03
CA ARG A 239 3.05 -1.54 14.33
C ARG A 239 1.53 -1.45 14.23
N LYS A 240 1.01 -0.45 13.50
CA LYS A 240 -0.42 -0.20 13.32
C LYS A 240 -1.11 -1.31 12.51
N TYR A 241 -0.55 -1.69 11.37
CA TYR A 241 -1.21 -2.59 10.42
C TYR A 241 -0.82 -4.06 10.59
N GLY A 242 0.36 -4.31 11.15
CA GLY A 242 0.93 -5.65 11.26
C GLY A 242 1.93 -5.97 10.16
N VAL A 243 2.45 -7.19 10.21
CA VAL A 243 3.48 -7.72 9.32
C VAL A 243 2.91 -8.88 8.52
N PRO A 244 2.86 -8.79 7.17
CA PRO A 244 2.49 -9.90 6.31
C PRO A 244 3.62 -10.94 6.20
N ASP A 245 3.26 -12.20 6.01
CA ASP A 245 4.20 -13.30 5.73
C ASP A 245 4.74 -13.20 4.30
N VAL A 246 5.73 -12.31 4.13
CA VAL A 246 6.41 -12.09 2.83
C VAL A 246 7.16 -13.31 2.33
N ASP A 247 7.57 -14.22 3.20
CA ASP A 247 8.24 -15.45 2.79
C ASP A 247 7.25 -16.42 2.12
N SER A 248 6.03 -16.52 2.66
CA SER A 248 4.95 -17.28 2.02
C SER A 248 4.52 -16.67 0.69
N LEU A 249 4.37 -15.35 0.63
CA LEU A 249 4.05 -14.63 -0.61
C LEU A 249 5.15 -14.85 -1.67
N ALA A 250 6.41 -14.68 -1.30
CA ALA A 250 7.54 -14.89 -2.20
C ALA A 250 7.60 -16.32 -2.75
N ARG A 251 7.33 -17.35 -1.92
CA ARG A 251 7.21 -18.74 -2.38
C ARG A 251 6.05 -18.92 -3.35
N HIS A 252 4.89 -18.31 -3.10
CA HIS A 252 3.72 -18.41 -3.96
C HIS A 252 3.97 -17.82 -5.35
N TYR A 253 4.64 -16.67 -5.43
CA TYR A 253 4.93 -16.00 -6.69
C TYR A 253 6.28 -16.40 -7.32
N GLY A 254 7.07 -17.27 -6.66
CA GLY A 254 8.40 -17.66 -7.15
C GLY A 254 9.41 -16.51 -7.19
N MET A 255 9.29 -15.54 -6.28
CA MET A 255 10.12 -14.32 -6.24
C MET A 255 11.11 -14.33 -5.07
N ALA A 256 12.16 -13.52 -5.16
CA ALA A 256 13.12 -13.34 -4.07
C ALA A 256 12.57 -12.42 -2.96
N VAL A 257 13.15 -12.52 -1.76
CA VAL A 257 12.90 -11.60 -0.64
C VAL A 257 14.15 -10.77 -0.35
N SER A 258 14.02 -9.45 -0.36
CA SER A 258 15.01 -8.53 0.20
C SER A 258 14.79 -8.39 1.69
N ARG A 259 15.81 -8.74 2.49
CA ARG A 259 15.83 -8.62 3.95
C ARG A 259 16.70 -7.46 4.35
#